data_AF-A0A1V5IHK6-F1
#
_entry.id   AF-A0A1V5IHK6-F1
#
_cell.length_a   1.000
_cell.length_b   1.000
_cell.length_c   1.000
_cell.angle_alpha   90.00
_cell.angle_beta   90.00
_cell.angle_gamma   90.00
#
_symmetry.space_group_name_H-M   'P 1'
#
loop_
_entity.id
_entity.type
_entity.pdbx_description
1 polymer ?
#
loop_
_entity_poly.entity_id
_entity_poly.type
_entity_poly.pdbx_seq_one_letter_code
_entity_poly.pdbx_strand_id
1 'polypeptide(L)' 'MELNAHQILVINNGEIVERGTHDEMMKARGFYYTLYMSQFKGRVADILPGTSAHTGGVLV' A
#
# COMPACT_ATOMS: atom_id res chain seq x y z
N MET A 1 -10.18 -15.93 4.32
CA MET A 1 -8.75 -15.91 3.98
C MET A 1 -8.13 -14.73 4.72
N GLU A 2 -7.66 -14.93 5.94
CA GLU A 2 -6.95 -13.89 6.69
C GLU A 2 -5.46 -13.97 6.36
N LEU A 3 -4.92 -12.96 5.70
CA LEU A 3 -3.47 -12.72 5.63
C LEU A 3 -3.03 -12.07 6.94
N ASN A 4 -3.11 -12.81 8.05
CA ASN A 4 -2.54 -12.39 9.32
C ASN A 4 -1.02 -12.60 9.24
N ALA A 5 -0.33 -11.66 8.61
CA ALA A 5 1.11 -11.55 8.78
C ALA A 5 1.36 -11.23 10.25
N HIS A 6 1.87 -12.21 11.00
CA HIS A 6 2.19 -12.05 12.41
C HIS A 6 3.25 -10.95 12.61
N GLN A 7 4.01 -10.62 11.56
CA GLN A 7 4.96 -9.52 11.53
C GLN A 7 5.34 -9.14 10.09
N ILE A 8 5.42 -7.84 9.82
CA ILE A 8 5.91 -7.21 8.59
C ILE A 8 7.21 -6.50 8.96
N LEU A 9 8.22 -6.60 8.10
CA LEU A 9 9.45 -5.82 8.19
C LEU A 9 9.65 -5.04 6.88
N VAL A 10 9.85 -3.73 7.02
CA VAL A 10 10.20 -2.86 5.91
C VAL A 10 11.70 -2.63 5.95
N ILE A 11 12.38 -2.97 4.86
CA ILE A 11 13.82 -2.76 4.71
C ILE A 11 14.06 -1.64 3.71
N ASN A 12 14.89 -0.66 4.08
CA ASN A 12 15.37 0.39 3.19
C ASN A 12 16.88 0.54 3.38
N ASN A 13 17.63 0.57 2.27
CA ASN A 13 19.09 0.64 2.28
C ASN A 13 19.79 -0.41 3.17
N GLY A 14 19.24 -1.63 3.22
CA GLY A 14 19.79 -2.73 4.04
C GLY A 14 19.45 -2.67 5.53
N GLU A 15 18.69 -1.66 5.98
CA GLU A 15 18.29 -1.50 7.38
C GLU A 15 16.77 -1.67 7.54
N ILE A 16 16.35 -2.18 8.70
CA ILE A 16 14.92 -2.28 9.04
C ILE A 16 14.44 -0.91 9.47
N VAL A 17 13.54 -0.31 8.70
CA VAL A 17 12.97 1.02 8.97
C VAL A 17 11.59 0.96 9.63
N GLU A 18 10.82 -0.12 9.45
CA GLU A 18 9.55 -0.34 10.13
C GLU A 18 9.33 -1.83 10.44
N ARG A 19 8.66 -2.12 11.57
CA ARG A 19 8.27 -3.47 12.00
C ARG A 19 6.94 -3.45 12.74
N GLY A 20 6.06 -4.40 12.45
CA GLY A 20 4.83 -4.64 13.20
C GLY A 20 3.80 -5.44 12.40
N THR A 21 2.57 -5.49 12.88
CA THR A 21 1.45 -6.14 12.18
C THR A 21 0.91 -5.26 11.06
N HIS A 22 0.11 -5.85 10.16
CA HIS A 22 -0.56 -5.08 9.10
C HIS A 22 -1.34 -3.89 9.65
N ASP A 23 -2.15 -4.11 10.69
CA ASP A 23 -2.98 -3.07 11.30
C ASP A 23 -2.15 -1.93 11.91
N GLU A 24 -1.05 -2.27 12.57
CA GLU A 24 -0.12 -1.27 13.13
C GLU A 24 0.51 -0.43 12.03
N MET A 25 0.98 -1.07 10.94
CA MET A 25 1.59 -0.36 9.81
C MET A 25 0.57 0.54 9.07
N MET A 26 -0.68 0.09 8.95
CA MET A 26 -1.77 0.86 8.34
C MET A 26 -2.17 2.07 9.20
N LYS A 27 -2.18 1.93 10.53
CA LYS A 27 -2.43 3.04 11.47
C LYS A 27 -1.28 4.04 11.52
N ALA A 28 -0.05 3.56 11.44
CA ALA A 28 1.15 4.39 11.46
C ALA A 28 1.26 5.31 10.22
N ARG A 29 0.61 4.94 9.10
CA ARG A 29 0.64 5.69 7.83
C ARG A 29 2.06 6.00 7.34
N GLY A 30 3.00 5.10 7.62
CA GLY A 30 4.41 5.24 7.28
C GLY A 30 4.76 4.69 5.89
N PHE A 31 5.97 4.14 5.77
CA PHE A 31 6.51 3.69 4.49
C PHE A 31 5.70 2.53 3.91
N TYR A 32 5.38 1.53 4.74
CA TYR A 32 4.53 0.40 4.35
C TYR A 32 3.18 0.87 3.80
N TYR A 33 2.52 1.80 4.50
CA TYR A 33 1.22 2.35 4.07
C TYR A 33 1.33 3.04 2.71
N THR A 34 2.36 3.84 2.50
CA THR A 34 2.57 4.56 1.23
C THR A 34 2.78 3.59 0.07
N LEU A 35 3.59 2.55 0.27
CA LEU A 35 3.83 1.49 -0.71
C LEU A 35 2.54 0.70 -0.99
N TYR A 36 1.83 0.29 0.06
CA TYR A 36 0.57 -0.44 -0.04
C TYR A 36 -0.48 0.39 -0.78
N MET A 37 -0.69 1.66 -0.45
CA MET A 37 -1.62 2.52 -1.19
C MET A 37 -1.21 2.70 -2.65
N SER A 38 0.09 2.81 -2.94
CA SER A 38 0.57 2.98 -4.32
C SER A 38 0.31 1.75 -5.19
N GLN A 39 0.37 0.54 -4.64
CA GLN A 39 0.05 -0.70 -5.36
C GLN A 39 -1.45 -0.91 -5.61
N PHE A 40 -2.31 -0.24 -4.84
CA PHE A 40 -3.76 -0.42 -4.92
C PHE A 40 -4.51 0.80 -5.47
N LYS A 41 -3.84 1.95 -5.65
CA LYS A 41 -4.40 3.18 -6.23
C LYS A 41 -5.04 2.98 -7.62
N GLY A 42 -4.60 1.99 -8.40
CA GLY A 42 -5.24 1.62 -9.67
C GLY A 42 -6.39 0.62 -9.55
N ARG A 43 -6.32 -0.33 -8.59
CA ARG A 43 -7.32 -1.40 -8.46
C ARG A 43 -8.60 -0.97 -7.75
N VAL A 44 -8.55 0.09 -6.94
CA VAL A 44 -9.76 0.63 -6.29
C VAL A 44 -10.73 1.22 -7.32
N ALA A 45 -10.21 1.77 -8.42
CA ALA A 45 -11.03 2.29 -9.52
C ALA A 45 -11.76 1.17 -10.29
N ASP A 46 -11.14 0.00 -10.42
CA ASP A 46 -11.72 -1.17 -11.11
C ASP A 46 -12.76 -1.92 -10.26
N ILE A 47 -12.64 -1.84 -8.93
CA ILE A 47 -13.51 -2.56 -7.98
C ILE A 47 -14.74 -1.72 -7.58
N LEU A 48 -14.69 -0.40 -7.73
CA LEU A 48 -15.81 0.52 -7.48
C LEU A 48 -16.20 1.25 -8.79
N PRO A 49 -17.18 0.75 -9.56
CA PRO A 49 -17.69 1.47 -10.73
C PRO A 49 -18.42 2.73 -10.24
N GLY A 50 -17.74 3.88 -10.29
CA GLY A 50 -18.32 5.15 -9.86
C GLY A 50 -17.34 6.28 -9.58
N THR A 51 -16.04 6.00 -9.42
CA THR A 51 -15.03 7.06 -9.25
C THR A 51 -14.28 7.28 -10.56
N SER A 52 -14.85 8.08 -11.46
CA SER A 52 -14.12 8.55 -12.65
C SER A 52 -12.98 9.47 -12.23
N ALA A 53 -11.77 8.92 -12.12
CA ALA A 53 -10.55 9.71 -12.14
C ALA A 53 -10.16 9.95 -13.61
N HIS A 54 -10.67 11.04 -14.17
CA HIS A 54 -10.06 11.63 -15.37
C HIS A 54 -8.67 12.19 -15.02
N THR A 55 -7.77 12.14 -16.01
CA THR A 55 -6.37 12.63 -16.10
C THR A 55 -5.36 11.49 -15.96
N GLY A 56 -4.60 11.05 -16.97
CA GLY A 56 -4.21 11.65 -18.24
C GLY A 56 -2.73 11.31 -18.43
N GLY A 57 -2.41 10.47 -19.42
CA GLY A 57 -1.08 10.29 -20.01
C GLY A 57 0.07 9.78 -19.10
N VAL A 58 0.68 8.66 -19.47
CA VAL A 58 1.99 8.61 -20.14
C VAL A 58 2.26 7.17 -20.54
N LEU A 59 2.45 7.00 -21.84
CA LEU A 59 3.07 5.85 -22.48
C LEU A 59 4.57 5.86 -22.13
N VAL A 60 5.05 4.80 -21.49
CA VAL A 60 6.35 4.16 -21.75
C VAL A 60 6.29 2.71 -21.31
#